data_AF-A0A645AYQ1-F1
#
_entry.id   AF-A0A645AYQ1-F1
#
_cell.length_a   1.000
_cell.length_b   1.000
_cell.length_c   1.000
_cell.angle_alpha   90.00
_cell.angle_beta   90.00
_cell.angle_gamma   90.00
#
_symmetry.space_group_name_H-M   'P 1'
#
loop_
_entity.id
_entity.type
_entity.pdbx_description
1 polymer ?
#
loop_
_entity_poly.entity_id
_entity_poly.type
_entity_poly.pdbx_seq_one_letter_code
_entity_poly.pdbx_strand_id
1 'polypeptide(L)'
;MNTASYNLKDDDVKEMDMEGDLMYKALAVCSSLEDFEKFLNNLPRPMRVEANFGVIDAKGGAAYYETNNTGFVKVDANDPAIAPQGYLVYTNFSYTGRYNEGMGYIRQQNALDIISRESMFSQITPHWIFNKLSRSFYHSFMGTDLTSPESSPERFTGWVLDQDYIPRRSSTASVAIQGVKPGENPEMTIMWTVLGYPPAGVAVPVLLKAGAPSVLVKNTRSDNAPACDMALALKYKTFSNKRGSGQRYMNFNLIYNSNRTGYMQELAPAEHYIETLFKEPIERWRRDGLNVNELLQYYKDADDAVSSAYLSLTAGR
;
A
#
# COMPACT_ATOMS: atom_id res chain seq x y z
N MET A 1 6.33 -2.25 -8.00
CA MET A 1 5.91 -0.99 -7.34
C MET A 1 7.11 -0.07 -7.23
N ASN A 2 6.95 1.23 -7.02
CA ASN A 2 8.10 2.12 -6.83
C ASN A 2 7.87 3.14 -5.69
N THR A 3 8.96 3.76 -5.27
CA THR A 3 8.98 4.95 -4.44
C THR A 3 10.06 5.89 -4.97
N ALA A 4 9.75 7.18 -5.08
CA ALA A 4 10.75 8.18 -5.47
C ALA A 4 11.89 8.20 -4.44
N SER A 5 13.13 8.37 -4.89
CA SER A 5 14.29 8.60 -4.05
C SER A 5 14.74 10.05 -4.19
N TYR A 6 15.17 10.67 -3.09
CA TYR A 6 15.66 12.06 -3.10
C TYR A 6 17.17 12.16 -2.88
N ASN A 7 17.87 11.03 -2.78
CA ASN A 7 19.29 10.97 -2.44
C ASN A 7 20.16 10.21 -3.46
N LEU A 8 19.66 9.98 -4.68
CA LEU A 8 20.39 9.25 -5.73
C LEU A 8 20.90 10.17 -6.85
N LYS A 9 20.28 11.32 -7.08
CA LYS A 9 20.59 12.21 -8.21
C LYS A 9 21.97 12.82 -8.08
N ASP A 10 22.80 12.56 -9.07
CA ASP A 10 24.19 13.01 -9.17
C ASP A 10 24.45 13.82 -10.45
N ASP A 11 23.37 14.23 -11.14
CA ASP A 11 23.41 14.94 -12.42
C ASP A 11 22.46 16.15 -12.49
N ASP A 12 22.54 16.89 -13.61
CA ASP A 12 21.74 18.09 -13.90
C ASP A 12 20.54 17.81 -14.83
N VAL A 13 20.11 16.55 -14.99
CA VAL A 13 18.97 16.21 -15.87
C VAL A 13 17.70 16.84 -15.31
N LYS A 14 17.03 17.66 -16.13
CA LYS A 14 15.82 18.41 -15.73
C LYS A 14 14.52 17.66 -16.00
N GLU A 15 14.50 16.89 -17.07
CA GLU A 15 13.33 16.12 -17.50
C GLU A 15 13.30 14.75 -16.80
N MET A 16 12.48 14.63 -15.76
CA MET A 16 12.36 13.42 -14.92
C MET A 16 10.94 12.84 -14.98
N ASP A 17 10.51 12.11 -13.94
CA ASP A 17 9.17 11.55 -13.72
C ASP A 17 8.71 10.46 -14.71
N MET A 18 9.66 9.65 -15.20
CA MET A 18 9.39 8.55 -16.14
C MET A 18 9.13 7.20 -15.45
N GLU A 19 8.94 7.15 -14.13
CA GLU A 19 8.81 5.90 -13.37
C GLU A 19 7.59 5.07 -13.83
N GLY A 20 6.48 5.75 -14.15
CA GLY A 20 5.27 5.09 -14.65
C GLY A 20 5.46 4.44 -16.02
N ASP A 21 6.14 5.13 -16.94
CA ASP A 21 6.46 4.61 -18.28
C ASP A 21 7.45 3.44 -18.20
N LEU A 22 8.46 3.54 -17.34
CA LEU A 22 9.41 2.46 -17.07
C LEU A 22 8.69 1.23 -16.52
N MET A 23 7.82 1.40 -15.51
CA MET A 23 7.04 0.30 -14.93
C MET A 23 6.12 -0.35 -15.97
N TYR A 24 5.44 0.44 -16.80
CA TYR A 24 4.57 -0.08 -17.86
C TYR A 24 5.35 -0.97 -18.84
N LYS A 25 6.50 -0.49 -19.33
CA LYS A 25 7.36 -1.24 -20.24
C LYS A 25 7.92 -2.50 -19.60
N ALA A 26 8.40 -2.40 -18.36
CA ALA A 26 8.94 -3.55 -17.62
C ALA A 26 7.89 -4.65 -17.42
N LEU A 27 6.68 -4.30 -16.98
CA LEU A 27 5.59 -5.26 -16.79
C LEU A 27 5.13 -5.94 -18.09
N ALA A 28 5.38 -5.31 -19.25
CA ALA A 28 5.04 -5.88 -20.55
C ALA A 28 6.05 -6.92 -21.05
N VAL A 29 7.32 -6.89 -20.58
CA VAL A 29 8.40 -7.69 -21.17
C VAL A 29 9.21 -8.53 -20.18
N CYS A 30 9.14 -8.24 -18.87
CA CYS A 30 9.93 -8.92 -17.85
C CYS A 30 9.11 -9.99 -17.13
N SER A 31 9.73 -11.16 -16.89
CA SER A 31 9.12 -12.27 -16.13
C SER A 31 9.89 -12.63 -14.85
N SER A 32 11.07 -12.02 -14.65
CA SER A 32 11.96 -12.31 -13.52
C SER A 32 12.84 -11.11 -13.17
N LEU A 33 13.48 -11.16 -12.01
CA LEU A 33 14.51 -10.19 -11.59
C LEU A 33 15.60 -10.02 -12.65
N GLU A 34 16.09 -11.12 -13.22
CA GLU A 34 17.12 -11.10 -14.26
C GLU A 34 16.65 -10.38 -15.54
N ASP A 35 15.39 -10.58 -15.94
CA ASP A 35 14.82 -9.86 -17.09
C ASP A 35 14.72 -8.36 -16.82
N PHE A 36 14.40 -7.98 -15.58
CA PHE A 36 14.33 -6.58 -15.17
C PHE A 36 15.71 -5.92 -15.15
N GLU A 37 16.74 -6.62 -14.64
CA GLU A 37 18.13 -6.17 -14.70
C GLU A 37 18.60 -5.96 -16.14
N LYS A 38 18.32 -6.90 -17.05
CA LYS A 38 18.60 -6.77 -18.48
C LYS A 38 17.84 -5.60 -19.10
N PHE A 39 16.58 -5.42 -18.75
CA PHE A 39 15.75 -4.31 -19.21
C PHE A 39 16.37 -2.96 -18.80
N LEU A 40 16.71 -2.76 -17.53
CA LEU A 40 17.35 -1.53 -17.03
C LEU A 40 18.70 -1.25 -17.71
N ASN A 41 19.52 -2.30 -17.91
CA ASN A 41 20.81 -2.18 -18.60
C ASN A 41 20.67 -1.73 -20.05
N ASN A 42 19.58 -2.09 -20.72
CA ASN A 42 19.35 -1.78 -22.14
C ASN A 42 18.55 -0.49 -22.40
N LEU A 43 18.04 0.18 -21.36
CA LEU A 43 17.34 1.46 -21.52
C LEU A 43 18.27 2.57 -22.04
N PRO A 44 17.78 3.49 -22.89
CA PRO A 44 18.56 4.67 -23.25
C PRO A 44 18.89 5.50 -22.00
N ARG A 45 20.04 6.17 -22.01
CA ARG A 45 20.46 7.10 -20.95
C ARG A 45 20.21 8.55 -21.38
N PRO A 46 19.80 9.44 -20.46
CA PRO A 46 19.42 9.15 -19.07
C PRO A 46 18.09 8.37 -18.99
N MET A 47 17.93 7.53 -17.97
CA MET A 47 16.67 6.81 -17.76
C MET A 47 15.51 7.72 -17.34
N ARG A 48 15.81 8.96 -16.88
CA ARG A 48 14.85 9.97 -16.42
C ARG A 48 14.02 9.52 -15.21
N VAL A 49 14.66 8.75 -14.32
CA VAL A 49 14.07 8.25 -13.08
C VAL A 49 15.05 8.44 -11.93
N GLU A 50 14.50 8.68 -10.74
CA GLU A 50 15.23 8.65 -9.48
C GLU A 50 14.35 7.94 -8.45
N ALA A 51 14.39 6.61 -8.45
CA ALA A 51 13.40 5.81 -7.75
C ALA A 51 13.92 4.44 -7.34
N ASN A 52 13.33 3.91 -6.28
CA ASN A 52 13.51 2.53 -5.85
C ASN A 52 12.35 1.69 -6.39
N PHE A 53 12.65 0.73 -7.26
CA PHE A 53 11.66 -0.19 -7.81
C PHE A 53 11.67 -1.51 -7.03
N GLY A 54 10.57 -1.82 -6.34
CA GLY A 54 10.35 -3.12 -5.72
C GLY A 54 9.79 -4.11 -6.74
N VAL A 55 10.50 -5.22 -6.94
CA VAL A 55 10.16 -6.28 -7.90
C VAL A 55 10.14 -7.62 -7.19
N ILE A 56 9.10 -8.39 -7.47
CA ILE A 56 8.98 -9.80 -7.09
C ILE A 56 8.70 -10.63 -8.34
N ASP A 57 9.05 -11.92 -8.32
CA ASP A 57 8.72 -12.84 -9.40
C ASP A 57 8.29 -14.22 -8.88
N ALA A 58 7.71 -15.02 -9.78
CA ALA A 58 7.24 -16.37 -9.47
C ALA A 58 8.37 -17.41 -9.28
N LYS A 59 9.63 -17.04 -9.55
CA LYS A 59 10.80 -17.88 -9.29
C LYS A 59 11.33 -17.70 -7.86
N GLY A 60 10.66 -16.87 -7.05
CA GLY A 60 11.04 -16.57 -5.67
C GLY A 60 11.94 -15.35 -5.54
N GLY A 61 12.17 -14.60 -6.61
CA GLY A 61 12.93 -13.36 -6.56
C GLY A 61 12.15 -12.26 -5.82
N ALA A 62 12.85 -11.49 -4.99
CA ALA A 62 12.34 -10.31 -4.31
C ALA A 62 13.49 -9.33 -4.08
N ALA A 63 13.46 -8.17 -4.72
CA ALA A 63 14.53 -7.18 -4.61
C ALA A 63 14.00 -5.75 -4.80
N TYR A 64 14.75 -4.79 -4.27
CA TYR A 64 14.66 -3.40 -4.67
C TYR A 64 15.79 -3.06 -5.63
N TYR A 65 15.49 -2.20 -6.60
CA TYR A 65 16.46 -1.61 -7.52
C TYR A 65 16.50 -0.11 -7.27
N GLU A 66 17.59 0.37 -6.68
CA GLU A 66 17.85 1.77 -6.44
C GLU A 66 18.39 2.39 -7.73
N THR A 67 17.50 3.00 -8.52
CA THR A 67 17.76 3.39 -9.91
C THR A 67 17.88 4.90 -10.04
N ASN A 68 18.93 5.35 -10.71
CA ASN A 68 19.12 6.73 -11.13
C ASN A 68 19.19 6.83 -12.67
N ASN A 69 19.60 7.99 -13.18
CA ASN A 69 19.65 8.23 -14.62
C ASN A 69 20.65 7.38 -15.39
N THR A 70 21.70 6.87 -14.73
CA THR A 70 22.84 6.21 -15.39
C THR A 70 22.90 4.72 -15.12
N GLY A 71 22.39 4.26 -13.98
CA GLY A 71 22.43 2.86 -13.58
C GLY A 71 21.48 2.53 -12.43
N PHE A 72 21.74 1.39 -11.79
CA PHE A 72 20.99 0.93 -10.63
C PHE A 72 21.87 0.11 -9.69
N VAL A 73 21.48 0.05 -8.42
CA VAL A 73 22.01 -0.91 -7.45
C VAL A 73 20.89 -1.85 -7.00
N LYS A 74 21.16 -3.17 -7.06
CA LYS A 74 20.23 -4.19 -6.56
C LYS A 74 20.43 -4.37 -5.07
N VAL A 75 19.32 -4.34 -4.33
CA VAL A 75 19.24 -4.66 -2.90
C VAL A 75 18.30 -5.86 -2.77
N ASP A 76 18.89 -7.06 -2.67
CA ASP A 76 18.17 -8.33 -2.71
C ASP A 76 17.59 -8.68 -1.33
N ALA A 77 16.27 -8.87 -1.26
CA ALA A 77 15.60 -9.24 -0.01
C ALA A 77 15.81 -10.72 0.37
N ASN A 78 16.33 -11.54 -0.56
CA ASN A 78 16.65 -12.95 -0.31
C ASN A 78 18.06 -13.15 0.24
N ASP A 79 18.94 -12.15 0.14
CA ASP A 79 20.29 -12.23 0.68
C ASP A 79 20.27 -11.95 2.20
N PRO A 80 20.60 -12.92 3.07
CA PRO A 80 20.59 -12.72 4.52
C PRO A 80 21.60 -11.69 5.01
N ALA A 81 22.64 -11.37 4.22
CA ALA A 81 23.58 -10.30 4.55
C ALA A 81 22.95 -8.90 4.36
N ILE A 82 21.99 -8.78 3.44
CA ILE A 82 21.28 -7.54 3.12
C ILE A 82 19.98 -7.43 3.94
N ALA A 83 19.20 -8.51 3.98
CA ALA A 83 17.91 -8.60 4.64
C ALA A 83 17.93 -9.75 5.67
N PRO A 84 18.62 -9.60 6.81
CA PRO A 84 18.78 -10.67 7.81
C PRO A 84 17.46 -11.13 8.43
N GLN A 85 16.43 -10.27 8.41
CA GLN A 85 15.08 -10.60 8.88
C GLN A 85 14.13 -11.01 7.74
N GLY A 86 14.64 -11.14 6.51
CA GLY A 86 13.86 -11.56 5.33
C GLY A 86 12.92 -10.49 4.75
N TYR A 87 13.10 -9.21 5.09
CA TYR A 87 12.32 -8.10 4.53
C TYR A 87 13.17 -6.85 4.35
N LEU A 88 12.69 -5.96 3.47
CA LEU A 88 13.23 -4.62 3.24
C LEU A 88 12.12 -3.58 3.40
N VAL A 89 12.41 -2.46 4.07
CA VAL A 89 11.49 -1.33 4.22
C VAL A 89 12.04 -0.11 3.50
N TYR A 90 11.32 0.39 2.50
CA TYR A 90 11.71 1.59 1.75
C TYR A 90 10.72 2.72 1.96
N THR A 91 11.24 3.94 2.06
CA THR A 91 10.46 5.17 1.94
C THR A 91 11.04 6.01 0.81
N ASN A 92 11.16 7.33 0.96
CA ASN A 92 11.55 8.21 -0.13
C ASN A 92 13.06 8.46 -0.15
N PHE A 93 13.84 7.40 -0.02
CA PHE A 93 15.29 7.43 -0.08
C PHE A 93 15.84 6.03 -0.37
N SER A 94 17.10 5.99 -0.80
CA SER A 94 17.87 4.81 -1.13
C SER A 94 18.97 4.58 -0.10
N TYR A 95 19.23 3.33 0.27
CA TYR A 95 20.28 2.96 1.21
C TYR A 95 21.69 3.20 0.65
N THR A 96 21.86 3.13 -0.68
CA THR A 96 23.15 3.41 -1.34
C THR A 96 23.31 4.88 -1.74
N GLY A 97 22.26 5.69 -1.54
CA GLY A 97 22.27 7.11 -1.85
C GLY A 97 23.02 7.95 -0.81
N ARG A 98 23.05 9.26 -1.04
CA ARG A 98 23.70 10.23 -0.15
C ARG A 98 23.08 10.23 1.24
N TYR A 99 23.96 10.34 2.23
CA TYR A 99 23.57 10.30 3.63
C TYR A 99 22.72 11.51 4.03
N ASN A 100 21.62 11.29 4.74
CA ASN A 100 20.69 12.31 5.26
C ASN A 100 20.02 13.24 4.23
N GLU A 101 20.07 12.93 2.94
CA GLU A 101 19.40 13.70 1.88
C GLU A 101 18.06 13.08 1.43
N GLY A 102 17.62 12.03 2.11
CA GLY A 102 16.37 11.34 1.85
C GLY A 102 15.15 11.95 2.54
N MET A 103 13.97 11.39 2.26
CA MET A 103 12.73 11.79 2.91
C MET A 103 11.98 10.60 3.53
N GLY A 104 11.28 10.84 4.64
CA GLY A 104 10.43 9.84 5.28
C GLY A 104 11.13 8.88 6.25
N TYR A 105 12.25 9.30 6.85
CA TYR A 105 12.97 8.54 7.86
C TYR A 105 12.08 8.11 9.04
N ILE A 106 11.28 9.02 9.59
CA ILE A 106 10.36 8.69 10.70
C ILE A 106 9.34 7.62 10.29
N ARG A 107 8.77 7.69 9.08
CA ARG A 107 7.85 6.66 8.59
C ARG A 107 8.50 5.30 8.41
N GLN A 108 9.74 5.29 7.93
CA GLN A 108 10.50 4.04 7.82
C GLN A 108 10.72 3.45 9.21
N GLN A 109 11.14 4.28 10.17
CA GLN A 109 11.31 3.84 11.56
C GLN A 109 10.00 3.35 12.17
N ASN A 110 8.86 4.02 11.92
CA ASN A 110 7.54 3.56 12.37
C ASN A 110 7.26 2.14 11.87
N ALA A 111 7.50 1.89 10.57
CA ALA A 111 7.28 0.57 9.98
C ALA A 111 8.26 -0.48 10.55
N LEU A 112 9.54 -0.16 10.67
CA LEU A 112 10.56 -1.04 11.24
C LEU A 112 10.21 -1.43 12.69
N ASP A 113 9.86 -0.46 13.53
CA ASP A 113 9.49 -0.71 14.93
C ASP A 113 8.24 -1.59 15.05
N ILE A 114 7.26 -1.41 14.17
CA ILE A 114 6.04 -2.23 14.16
C ILE A 114 6.38 -3.66 13.71
N ILE A 115 7.11 -3.81 12.61
CA ILE A 115 7.48 -5.13 12.08
C ILE A 115 8.35 -5.87 13.10
N SER A 116 9.37 -5.24 13.68
CA SER A 116 10.27 -5.91 14.62
C SER A 116 9.57 -6.37 15.91
N ARG A 117 8.52 -5.66 16.36
CA ARG A 117 7.74 -6.02 17.54
C ARG A 117 6.76 -7.15 17.30
N GLU A 118 6.18 -7.23 16.10
CA GLU A 118 5.05 -8.13 15.83
C GLU A 118 5.38 -9.32 14.92
N SER A 119 6.41 -9.23 14.06
CA SER A 119 6.72 -10.27 13.06
C SER A 119 7.11 -11.61 13.68
N MET A 120 7.71 -11.61 14.88
CA MET A 120 8.04 -12.85 15.61
C MET A 120 6.80 -13.61 16.10
N PHE A 121 5.65 -12.94 16.20
CA PHE A 121 4.43 -13.48 16.81
C PHE A 121 3.25 -13.61 15.84
N SER A 122 3.39 -13.13 14.60
CA SER A 122 2.29 -13.04 13.64
C SER A 122 2.73 -13.43 12.24
N GLN A 123 1.81 -14.00 11.46
CA GLN A 123 2.01 -14.14 10.02
C GLN A 123 1.81 -12.78 9.35
N ILE A 124 2.77 -12.37 8.51
CA ILE A 124 2.67 -11.16 7.71
C ILE A 124 1.74 -11.45 6.52
N THR A 125 0.45 -11.19 6.68
CA THR A 125 -0.56 -11.28 5.62
C THR A 125 -0.81 -9.90 4.99
N PRO A 126 -1.44 -9.82 3.80
CA PRO A 126 -1.90 -8.55 3.23
C PRO A 126 -2.76 -7.72 4.20
N HIS A 127 -3.70 -8.35 4.91
CA HIS A 127 -4.53 -7.66 5.91
C HIS A 127 -3.71 -7.21 7.12
N TRP A 128 -2.71 -7.99 7.56
CA TRP A 128 -1.79 -7.54 8.61
C TRP A 128 -1.04 -6.28 8.17
N ILE A 129 -0.51 -6.25 6.94
CA ILE A 129 0.18 -5.08 6.38
C ILE A 129 -0.75 -3.85 6.39
N PHE A 130 -1.99 -3.98 5.94
CA PHE A 130 -2.91 -2.84 5.94
C PHE A 130 -3.25 -2.36 7.35
N ASN A 131 -3.58 -3.28 8.25
CA ASN A 131 -4.05 -2.94 9.59
C ASN A 131 -2.93 -2.47 10.51
N LYS A 132 -1.72 -3.00 10.36
CA LYS A 132 -0.59 -2.67 11.23
C LYS A 132 0.35 -1.64 10.65
N LEU A 133 0.43 -1.46 9.32
CA LEU A 133 1.31 -0.47 8.70
C LEU A 133 0.50 0.63 8.02
N SER A 134 -0.24 0.32 6.95
CA SER A 134 -0.89 1.36 6.12
C SER A 134 -1.95 2.17 6.85
N ARG A 135 -2.49 1.67 7.97
CA ARG A 135 -3.46 2.34 8.84
C ARG A 135 -2.90 2.68 10.22
N SER A 136 -1.58 2.66 10.37
CA SER A 136 -0.91 2.93 11.65
C SER A 136 -0.75 4.41 11.93
N PHE A 137 -1.12 4.81 13.14
CA PHE A 137 -0.88 6.14 13.70
C PHE A 137 0.12 6.11 14.85
N TYR A 138 1.05 5.15 14.80
CA TYR A 138 2.25 5.14 15.61
C TYR A 138 3.30 6.12 15.08
N HIS A 139 4.01 6.80 15.98
CA HIS A 139 5.04 7.77 15.66
C HIS A 139 6.30 7.54 16.51
N SER A 140 7.29 6.87 15.94
CA SER A 140 8.56 6.45 16.56
C SER A 140 9.29 7.59 17.29
N PHE A 141 9.41 8.76 16.64
CA PHE A 141 10.10 9.91 17.24
C PHE A 141 9.38 10.50 18.46
N MET A 142 8.05 10.40 18.51
CA MET A 142 7.25 10.92 19.63
C MET A 142 6.97 9.84 20.68
N GLY A 143 7.17 8.57 20.34
CA GLY A 143 6.81 7.44 21.19
C GLY A 143 5.29 7.28 21.39
N THR A 144 4.46 7.84 20.51
CA THR A 144 2.99 7.86 20.66
C THR A 144 2.30 6.96 19.64
N ASP A 145 1.13 6.45 20.02
CA ASP A 145 0.18 5.81 19.10
C ASP A 145 -1.19 6.43 19.30
N LEU A 146 -1.73 7.13 18.30
CA LEU A 146 -3.01 7.83 18.45
C LEU A 146 -4.20 6.88 18.72
N THR A 147 -4.07 5.59 18.43
CA THR A 147 -5.09 4.59 18.75
C THR A 147 -5.01 4.08 20.20
N SER A 148 -3.92 4.37 20.91
CA SER A 148 -3.76 4.04 22.33
C SER A 148 -4.57 5.01 23.22
N PRO A 149 -5.18 4.54 24.32
CA PRO A 149 -5.87 5.42 25.27
C PRO A 149 -4.97 6.55 25.80
N GLU A 150 -3.68 6.29 25.99
CA GLU A 150 -2.72 7.23 26.57
C GLU A 150 -2.47 8.42 25.65
N SER A 151 -2.38 8.18 24.34
CA SER A 151 -2.11 9.22 23.33
C SER A 151 -3.35 9.62 22.53
N SER A 152 -4.54 9.11 22.90
CA SER A 152 -5.78 9.35 22.15
C SER A 152 -6.12 10.85 22.06
N PRO A 153 -6.37 11.38 20.86
CA PRO A 153 -6.85 12.75 20.66
C PRO A 153 -8.21 13.07 21.31
N GLU A 154 -8.99 12.05 21.70
CA GLU A 154 -10.24 12.22 22.46
C GLU A 154 -10.03 12.90 23.82
N ARG A 155 -8.80 12.86 24.35
CA ARG A 155 -8.42 13.60 25.57
C ARG A 155 -8.40 15.12 25.37
N PHE A 156 -8.50 15.59 24.12
CA PHE A 156 -8.49 17.00 23.74
C PHE A 156 -9.65 17.29 22.77
N THR A 157 -9.40 17.97 21.65
CA THR A 157 -10.42 18.37 20.67
C THR A 157 -10.67 17.31 19.58
N GLY A 158 -9.92 16.20 19.58
CA GLY A 158 -9.89 15.23 18.49
C GLY A 158 -9.04 15.64 17.28
N TRP A 159 -8.56 16.89 17.21
CA TRP A 159 -7.73 17.38 16.12
C TRP A 159 -6.24 17.21 16.42
N VAL A 160 -5.49 16.68 15.45
CA VAL A 160 -4.04 16.46 15.55
C VAL A 160 -3.34 16.85 14.26
N LEU A 161 -2.03 17.08 14.32
CA LEU A 161 -1.19 17.26 13.14
C LEU A 161 -1.07 15.96 12.35
N ASP A 162 -1.26 16.02 11.03
CA ASP A 162 -0.98 14.94 10.09
C ASP A 162 0.47 15.08 9.59
N GLN A 163 1.42 14.53 10.35
CA GLN A 163 2.85 14.60 10.06
C GLN A 163 3.50 13.25 10.38
N ASP A 164 4.24 12.72 9.42
CA ASP A 164 5.08 11.51 9.54
C ASP A 164 4.44 10.22 10.07
N TYR A 165 3.10 10.15 10.13
CA TYR A 165 2.38 8.87 10.11
C TYR A 165 2.51 8.18 8.75
N ILE A 166 2.28 6.86 8.72
CA ILE A 166 2.29 6.09 7.47
C ILE A 166 1.13 6.52 6.53
N PRO A 167 -0.15 6.47 6.95
CA PRO A 167 -1.24 7.10 6.20
C PRO A 167 -1.18 8.62 6.35
N ARG A 168 -1.39 9.33 5.24
CA ARG A 168 -1.40 10.81 5.21
C ARG A 168 -2.52 11.34 4.34
N ARG A 169 -2.82 12.64 4.43
CA ARG A 169 -3.79 13.33 3.57
C ARG A 169 -3.58 13.05 2.07
N SER A 170 -2.32 12.93 1.66
CA SER A 170 -1.90 12.66 0.28
C SER A 170 -1.96 11.19 -0.12
N SER A 171 -2.23 10.27 0.80
CA SER A 171 -2.42 8.85 0.48
C SER A 171 -3.66 8.67 -0.39
N THR A 172 -3.50 7.92 -1.49
CA THR A 172 -4.54 7.65 -2.50
C THR A 172 -4.88 6.18 -2.66
N ALA A 173 -4.03 5.28 -2.15
CA ALA A 173 -4.29 3.85 -2.06
C ALA A 173 -3.31 3.19 -1.09
N SER A 174 -3.59 1.94 -0.73
CA SER A 174 -2.64 1.00 -0.17
C SER A 174 -2.80 -0.33 -0.90
N VAL A 175 -1.69 -0.92 -1.35
CA VAL A 175 -1.69 -2.12 -2.17
C VAL A 175 -0.69 -3.12 -1.61
N ALA A 176 -1.08 -4.38 -1.53
CA ALA A 176 -0.21 -5.50 -1.22
C ALA A 176 -0.28 -6.52 -2.36
N ILE A 177 0.87 -6.76 -3.01
CA ILE A 177 0.99 -7.76 -4.08
C ILE A 177 1.53 -9.03 -3.45
N GLN A 178 0.70 -10.07 -3.42
CA GLN A 178 1.05 -11.39 -2.94
C GLN A 178 1.45 -12.26 -4.13
N GLY A 179 2.76 -12.51 -4.26
CA GLY A 179 3.30 -13.44 -5.26
C GLY A 179 2.95 -14.90 -4.97
N VAL A 180 3.49 -15.79 -5.79
CA VAL A 180 3.33 -17.24 -5.69
C VAL A 180 4.67 -17.89 -5.35
N LYS A 181 4.63 -19.11 -4.79
CA LYS A 181 5.85 -19.88 -4.52
C LYS A 181 6.45 -20.44 -5.81
N PRO A 182 7.76 -20.74 -5.84
CA PRO A 182 8.36 -21.45 -6.96
C PRO A 182 7.60 -22.73 -7.31
N GLY A 183 7.18 -22.85 -8.57
CA GLY A 183 6.40 -24.00 -9.08
C GLY A 183 4.88 -23.85 -9.00
N GLU A 184 4.35 -22.84 -8.31
CA GLU A 184 2.92 -22.50 -8.37
C GLU A 184 2.58 -21.75 -9.66
N ASN A 185 1.31 -21.79 -10.07
CA ASN A 185 0.83 -21.05 -11.24
C ASN A 185 0.96 -19.52 -11.00
N PRO A 186 1.76 -18.77 -11.79
CA PRO A 186 1.91 -17.31 -11.64
C PRO A 186 0.61 -16.52 -11.76
N GLU A 187 -0.40 -17.06 -12.45
CA GLU A 187 -1.73 -16.45 -12.56
C GLU A 187 -2.44 -16.34 -11.20
N MET A 188 -1.99 -17.08 -10.18
CA MET A 188 -2.49 -17.00 -8.80
C MET A 188 -1.88 -15.86 -7.98
N THR A 189 -1.14 -14.95 -8.61
CA THR A 189 -0.71 -13.69 -7.99
C THR A 189 -1.93 -12.84 -7.67
N ILE A 190 -1.99 -12.30 -6.45
CA ILE A 190 -3.13 -11.53 -5.95
C ILE A 190 -2.68 -10.13 -5.58
N MET A 191 -3.40 -9.13 -6.06
CA MET A 191 -3.23 -7.75 -5.65
C MET A 191 -4.38 -7.37 -4.69
N TRP A 192 -4.09 -7.31 -3.40
CA TRP A 192 -5.02 -6.75 -2.43
C TRP A 192 -4.97 -5.24 -2.48
N THR A 193 -6.12 -4.60 -2.61
CA THR A 193 -6.22 -3.17 -2.92
C THR A 193 -7.16 -2.46 -1.96
N VAL A 194 -6.67 -1.39 -1.34
CA VAL A 194 -7.45 -0.39 -0.61
C VAL A 194 -7.38 0.90 -1.40
N LEU A 195 -8.46 1.34 -2.06
CA LEU A 195 -8.50 2.60 -2.80
C LEU A 195 -8.90 3.79 -1.93
N GLY A 196 -8.37 4.98 -2.24
CA GLY A 196 -8.64 6.22 -1.55
C GLY A 196 -7.77 6.40 -0.29
N TYR A 197 -8.36 6.88 0.80
CA TYR A 197 -7.63 7.07 2.06
C TYR A 197 -7.58 5.75 2.83
N PRO A 198 -6.41 5.12 3.06
CA PRO A 198 -6.36 3.77 3.63
C PRO A 198 -7.11 3.58 4.96
N PRO A 199 -7.08 4.53 5.92
CA PRO A 199 -7.88 4.44 7.17
C PRO A 199 -9.40 4.50 6.98
N ALA A 200 -9.86 4.88 5.78
CA ALA A 200 -11.27 4.97 5.40
C ALA A 200 -11.59 4.13 4.16
N GLY A 201 -10.74 3.15 3.84
CA GLY A 201 -10.86 2.25 2.70
C GLY A 201 -11.08 0.80 3.14
N VAL A 202 -11.58 -0.05 2.25
CA VAL A 202 -11.78 -1.49 2.45
C VAL A 202 -10.87 -2.26 1.49
N ALA A 203 -10.17 -3.28 2.00
CA ALA A 203 -9.32 -4.15 1.18
C ALA A 203 -10.16 -5.12 0.34
N VAL A 204 -9.87 -5.16 -0.96
CA VAL A 204 -10.52 -6.07 -1.91
C VAL A 204 -9.46 -6.74 -2.78
N PRO A 205 -9.51 -8.07 -2.99
CA PRO A 205 -8.52 -8.77 -3.80
C PRO A 205 -8.80 -8.61 -5.30
N VAL A 206 -7.73 -8.53 -6.09
CA VAL A 206 -7.76 -8.56 -7.55
C VAL A 206 -6.85 -9.69 -8.04
N LEU A 207 -7.43 -10.67 -8.72
CA LEU A 207 -6.74 -11.77 -9.40
C LEU A 207 -6.57 -11.46 -10.89
N LEU A 208 -5.41 -11.77 -11.45
CA LEU A 208 -4.96 -11.28 -12.77
C LEU A 208 -5.88 -11.66 -13.96
N LYS A 209 -6.64 -12.76 -13.88
CA LYS A 209 -7.35 -13.34 -15.05
C LYS A 209 -8.77 -12.83 -15.29
N ALA A 210 -9.43 -12.26 -14.27
CA ALA A 210 -10.88 -11.99 -14.34
C ALA A 210 -11.24 -10.49 -14.31
N GLY A 211 -10.27 -9.60 -14.54
CA GLY A 211 -10.45 -8.17 -14.29
C GLY A 211 -10.59 -7.85 -12.80
N ALA A 212 -10.92 -6.60 -12.49
CA ALA A 212 -11.12 -6.14 -11.12
C ALA A 212 -12.62 -6.11 -10.74
N PRO A 213 -12.97 -6.31 -9.45
CA PRO A 213 -14.32 -6.06 -8.92
C PRO A 213 -14.85 -4.69 -9.31
N SER A 214 -16.16 -4.55 -9.48
CA SER A 214 -16.75 -3.32 -10.03
C SER A 214 -16.55 -2.12 -9.09
N VAL A 215 -16.43 -2.33 -7.78
CA VAL A 215 -16.12 -1.26 -6.82
C VAL A 215 -14.70 -0.69 -6.97
N LEU A 216 -13.80 -1.40 -7.66
CA LEU A 216 -12.42 -0.98 -7.94
C LEU A 216 -12.22 -0.46 -9.37
N VAL A 217 -13.22 -0.58 -10.24
CA VAL A 217 -13.15 -0.10 -11.63
C VAL A 217 -13.79 1.29 -11.74
N LYS A 218 -13.25 2.13 -12.62
CA LYS A 218 -13.81 3.45 -12.92
C LYS A 218 -15.32 3.35 -13.18
N ASN A 219 -16.11 4.16 -12.48
CA ASN A 219 -17.55 4.22 -12.70
C ASN A 219 -17.92 5.28 -13.76
N THR A 220 -19.20 5.32 -14.15
CA THR A 220 -19.68 6.27 -15.18
C THR A 220 -20.02 7.66 -14.62
N ARG A 221 -20.08 7.81 -13.30
CA ARG A 221 -20.50 9.06 -12.61
C ARG A 221 -19.32 9.95 -12.22
N SER A 222 -18.13 9.38 -12.08
CA SER A 222 -16.89 10.09 -11.74
C SER A 222 -15.71 9.50 -12.53
N ASP A 223 -14.57 10.20 -12.52
CA ASP A 223 -13.32 9.66 -13.05
C ASP A 223 -12.64 8.65 -12.12
N ASN A 224 -13.29 8.27 -11.01
CA ASN A 224 -12.77 7.35 -10.00
C ASN A 224 -13.56 6.03 -9.94
N ALA A 225 -13.01 5.05 -9.20
CA ALA A 225 -13.74 3.85 -8.80
C ALA A 225 -14.72 4.15 -7.64
N PRO A 226 -15.86 3.45 -7.52
CA PRO A 226 -16.81 3.65 -6.41
C PRO A 226 -16.17 3.59 -5.02
N ALA A 227 -15.31 2.60 -4.75
CA ALA A 227 -14.62 2.49 -3.46
C ALA A 227 -13.73 3.71 -3.17
N CYS A 228 -13.10 4.27 -4.20
CA CYS A 228 -12.28 5.47 -4.08
C CYS A 228 -13.13 6.70 -3.72
N ASP A 229 -14.25 6.92 -4.42
CA ASP A 229 -15.14 8.06 -4.13
C ASP A 229 -15.68 8.00 -2.70
N MET A 230 -16.08 6.81 -2.24
CA MET A 230 -16.58 6.61 -0.88
C MET A 230 -15.49 6.88 0.16
N ALA A 231 -14.28 6.34 -0.02
CA ALA A 231 -13.15 6.61 0.88
C ALA A 231 -12.72 8.09 0.87
N LEU A 232 -12.75 8.76 -0.30
CA LEU A 232 -12.44 10.18 -0.43
C LEU A 232 -13.48 11.07 0.26
N ALA A 233 -14.77 10.71 0.20
CA ALA A 233 -15.82 11.44 0.92
C ALA A 233 -15.55 11.44 2.43
N LEU A 234 -15.08 10.33 3.00
CA LEU A 234 -14.66 10.23 4.39
C LEU A 234 -13.37 11.01 4.66
N LYS A 235 -12.38 10.92 3.75
CA LYS A 235 -11.14 11.73 3.83
C LYS A 235 -11.44 13.22 3.93
N TYR A 236 -12.35 13.74 3.11
CA TYR A 236 -12.68 15.16 3.13
C TYR A 236 -13.34 15.63 4.43
N LYS A 237 -14.04 14.74 5.14
CA LYS A 237 -14.54 15.01 6.49
C LYS A 237 -13.39 15.05 7.51
N THR A 238 -12.47 14.09 7.45
CA THR A 238 -11.24 14.04 8.29
C THR A 238 -10.41 15.30 8.16
N PHE A 239 -10.18 15.78 6.94
CA PHE A 239 -9.36 16.96 6.64
C PHE A 239 -10.19 18.17 6.24
N SER A 240 -11.26 18.44 7.00
CA SER A 240 -12.27 19.45 6.68
C SER A 240 -11.84 20.90 6.98
N ASN A 241 -10.84 21.11 7.83
CA ASN A 241 -10.33 22.46 8.11
C ASN A 241 -9.46 22.97 6.96
N LYS A 242 -9.97 23.95 6.22
CA LYS A 242 -9.28 24.56 5.06
C LYS A 242 -8.65 25.92 5.35
N ARG A 243 -8.89 26.52 6.53
CA ARG A 243 -8.45 27.88 6.84
C ARG A 243 -6.96 27.89 7.20
N GLY A 244 -6.17 28.70 6.49
CA GLY A 244 -4.73 28.84 6.75
C GLY A 244 -4.02 27.48 6.72
N SER A 245 -3.26 27.16 7.77
CA SER A 245 -2.56 25.87 7.91
C SER A 245 -3.47 24.68 8.27
N GLY A 246 -4.80 24.86 8.26
CA GLY A 246 -5.77 23.83 8.66
C GLY A 246 -5.63 22.50 7.93
N GLN A 247 -5.12 22.49 6.68
CA GLN A 247 -4.91 21.27 5.91
C GLN A 247 -3.84 20.33 6.51
N ARG A 248 -3.02 20.83 7.44
CA ARG A 248 -2.03 20.03 8.19
C ARG A 248 -2.64 19.29 9.37
N TYR A 249 -3.93 19.48 9.65
CA TYR A 249 -4.61 18.87 10.77
C TYR A 249 -5.68 17.88 10.29
N MET A 250 -5.82 16.79 11.04
CA MET A 250 -6.88 15.81 10.86
C MET A 250 -7.75 15.72 12.10
N ASN A 251 -9.06 15.56 11.90
CA ASN A 251 -9.97 15.15 12.96
C ASN A 251 -9.86 13.63 13.14
N PHE A 252 -9.02 13.22 14.07
CA PHE A 252 -8.68 11.82 14.29
C PHE A 252 -9.83 11.00 14.87
N ASN A 253 -10.72 11.63 15.64
CA ASN A 253 -11.88 10.94 16.23
C ASN A 253 -12.83 10.36 15.16
N LEU A 254 -12.78 10.85 13.93
CA LEU A 254 -13.53 10.26 12.81
C LEU A 254 -12.89 8.95 12.31
N ILE A 255 -11.59 8.77 12.51
CA ILE A 255 -10.81 7.61 12.05
C ILE A 255 -10.90 6.48 13.08
N TYR A 256 -10.64 6.80 14.35
CA TYR A 256 -10.63 5.85 15.46
C TYR A 256 -11.04 6.56 16.75
N ASN A 257 -11.88 5.91 17.57
CA ASN A 257 -12.30 6.44 18.86
C ASN A 257 -12.75 5.34 19.84
N SER A 258 -12.90 5.71 21.11
CA SER A 258 -13.31 4.82 22.21
C SER A 258 -14.74 4.29 22.07
N ASN A 259 -15.64 5.04 21.43
CA ASN A 259 -17.03 4.65 21.16
C ASN A 259 -17.17 3.65 20.00
N ARG A 260 -16.06 3.28 19.34
CA ARG A 260 -16.02 2.37 18.20
C ARG A 260 -16.81 2.85 16.97
N THR A 261 -16.90 4.17 16.79
CA THR A 261 -17.52 4.83 15.63
C THR A 261 -16.49 5.47 14.69
N GLY A 262 -15.23 5.06 14.79
CA GLY A 262 -14.20 5.46 13.83
C GLY A 262 -14.34 4.70 12.52
N TYR A 263 -13.96 5.32 11.39
CA TYR A 263 -13.97 4.67 10.07
C TYR A 263 -13.26 3.31 10.06
N MET A 264 -12.09 3.22 10.70
CA MET A 264 -11.34 1.96 10.78
C MET A 264 -12.11 0.87 11.53
N GLN A 265 -12.94 1.24 12.51
CA GLN A 265 -13.67 0.31 13.37
C GLN A 265 -14.98 -0.12 12.72
N GLU A 266 -15.68 0.80 12.07
CA GLU A 266 -16.96 0.53 11.38
C GLU A 266 -16.77 -0.25 10.06
N LEU A 267 -15.67 -0.03 9.34
CA LEU A 267 -15.37 -0.75 8.09
C LEU A 267 -14.73 -2.13 8.32
N ALA A 268 -14.15 -2.39 9.49
CA ALA A 268 -13.43 -3.64 9.79
C ALA A 268 -14.29 -4.91 9.59
N PRO A 269 -15.58 -4.97 9.98
CA PRO A 269 -16.39 -6.17 9.77
C PRO A 269 -16.57 -6.53 8.29
N ALA A 270 -16.73 -5.53 7.41
CA ALA A 270 -16.88 -5.76 5.97
C ALA A 270 -15.57 -6.26 5.35
N GLU A 271 -14.43 -5.69 5.75
CA GLU A 271 -13.12 -6.19 5.32
C GLU A 271 -12.87 -7.62 5.81
N HIS A 272 -13.19 -7.93 7.06
CA HIS A 272 -13.04 -9.28 7.61
C HIS A 272 -13.93 -10.31 6.91
N TYR A 273 -15.15 -9.90 6.53
CA TYR A 273 -16.02 -10.73 5.70
C TYR A 273 -15.36 -11.03 4.35
N ILE A 274 -14.82 -10.02 3.65
CA ILE A 274 -14.13 -10.21 2.37
C ILE A 274 -12.89 -11.09 2.53
N GLU A 275 -12.07 -10.88 3.56
CA GLU A 275 -10.95 -11.76 3.88
C GLU A 275 -11.39 -13.22 4.01
N THR A 276 -12.46 -13.46 4.76
CA THR A 276 -13.01 -14.80 4.99
C THR A 276 -13.59 -15.40 3.70
N LEU A 277 -14.30 -14.58 2.92
CA LEU A 277 -14.94 -14.95 1.66
C LEU A 277 -13.94 -15.53 0.66
N PHE A 278 -12.74 -14.94 0.56
CA PHE A 278 -11.70 -15.37 -0.38
C PHE A 278 -10.72 -16.40 0.19
N LYS A 279 -10.75 -16.70 1.49
CA LYS A 279 -9.78 -17.58 2.14
C LYS A 279 -9.75 -18.99 1.58
N GLU A 280 -10.89 -19.67 1.54
CA GLU A 280 -10.97 -21.04 1.00
C GLU A 280 -10.79 -21.07 -0.53
N PRO A 281 -11.47 -20.23 -1.32
CA PRO A 281 -11.39 -20.29 -2.77
C PRO A 281 -9.98 -20.08 -3.29
N ILE A 282 -9.22 -19.15 -2.72
CA ILE A 282 -7.81 -18.93 -3.10
C ILE A 282 -6.99 -20.20 -2.91
N GLU A 283 -7.09 -20.87 -1.74
CA GLU A 283 -6.34 -22.09 -1.46
C GLU A 283 -6.75 -23.25 -2.37
N ARG A 284 -8.03 -23.34 -2.72
CA ARG A 284 -8.54 -24.32 -3.68
C ARG A 284 -8.03 -24.03 -5.11
N TRP A 285 -8.16 -22.81 -5.59
CA TRP A 285 -7.71 -22.41 -6.93
C TRP A 285 -6.19 -22.52 -7.12
N ARG A 286 -5.39 -22.41 -6.04
CA ARG A 286 -3.95 -22.70 -6.09
C ARG A 286 -3.66 -24.15 -6.48
N ARG A 287 -4.53 -25.10 -6.08
CA ARG A 287 -4.38 -26.53 -6.39
C ARG A 287 -5.07 -26.93 -7.70
N ASP A 288 -6.30 -26.44 -7.88
CA ASP A 288 -7.21 -26.96 -8.90
C ASP A 288 -7.26 -26.06 -10.16
N GLY A 289 -6.65 -24.87 -10.08
CA GLY A 289 -6.75 -23.82 -11.08
C GLY A 289 -7.89 -22.83 -10.82
N LEU A 290 -7.73 -21.59 -11.31
CA LEU A 290 -8.70 -20.52 -11.10
C LEU A 290 -10.00 -20.76 -11.88
N ASN A 291 -11.13 -20.80 -11.17
CA ASN A 291 -12.46 -20.78 -11.77
C ASN A 291 -12.96 -19.34 -11.92
N VAL A 292 -12.92 -18.82 -13.15
CA VAL A 292 -13.29 -17.43 -13.44
C VAL A 292 -14.77 -17.14 -13.15
N ASN A 293 -15.68 -18.06 -13.45
CA ASN A 293 -17.12 -17.84 -13.21
C ASN A 293 -17.42 -17.76 -11.71
N GLU A 294 -16.77 -18.61 -10.93
CA GLU A 294 -16.85 -18.59 -9.48
C GLU A 294 -16.25 -17.31 -8.90
N LEU A 295 -15.09 -16.89 -9.40
CA LEU A 295 -14.45 -15.63 -9.01
C LEU A 295 -15.35 -14.41 -9.26
N LEU A 296 -16.05 -14.35 -10.39
CA LEU A 296 -16.99 -13.27 -10.69
C LEU A 296 -18.15 -13.20 -9.68
N GLN A 297 -18.61 -14.35 -9.17
CA GLN A 297 -19.61 -14.39 -8.10
C GLN A 297 -19.04 -13.87 -6.77
N TYR A 298 -17.84 -14.30 -6.40
CA TYR A 298 -17.15 -13.79 -5.21
C TYR A 298 -16.88 -12.28 -5.28
N TYR A 299 -16.55 -11.75 -6.46
CA TYR A 299 -16.42 -10.31 -6.68
C TYR A 299 -17.73 -9.57 -6.48
N LYS A 300 -18.86 -10.13 -6.94
CA LYS A 300 -20.18 -9.53 -6.68
C LYS A 300 -20.48 -9.47 -5.18
N ASP A 301 -20.23 -10.55 -4.45
CA ASP A 301 -20.45 -10.60 -3.01
C ASP A 301 -19.54 -9.60 -2.25
N ALA A 302 -18.32 -9.39 -2.74
CA ALA A 302 -17.43 -8.36 -2.22
C ALA A 302 -17.90 -6.93 -2.55
N ASP A 303 -18.35 -6.69 -3.78
CA ASP A 303 -18.90 -5.41 -4.23
C ASP A 303 -20.11 -5.00 -3.35
N ASP A 304 -21.01 -5.95 -3.08
CA ASP A 304 -22.19 -5.75 -2.22
C ASP A 304 -21.79 -5.48 -0.76
N ALA A 305 -20.79 -6.20 -0.23
CA ALA A 305 -20.27 -5.98 1.13
C ALA A 305 -19.64 -4.60 1.29
N VAL A 306 -18.81 -4.17 0.34
CA VAL A 306 -18.20 -2.83 0.33
C VAL A 306 -19.28 -1.75 0.28
N SER A 307 -20.20 -1.85 -0.67
CA SER A 307 -21.26 -0.85 -0.87
C SER A 307 -22.15 -0.72 0.36
N SER A 308 -22.55 -1.85 0.95
CA SER A 308 -23.38 -1.89 2.16
C SER A 308 -22.67 -1.24 3.35
N ALA A 309 -21.37 -1.52 3.54
CA ALA A 309 -20.59 -0.95 4.64
C ALA A 309 -20.55 0.59 4.61
N TYR A 310 -20.29 1.17 3.44
CA TYR A 310 -20.27 2.63 3.30
C TYR A 310 -21.67 3.26 3.40
N LEU A 311 -22.72 2.58 2.92
CA LEU A 311 -24.10 3.04 3.10
C LEU A 311 -24.47 3.11 4.59
N SER A 312 -24.14 2.08 5.37
CA SER A 312 -24.39 2.07 6.82
C SER A 312 -23.62 3.19 7.52
N LEU A 313 -22.34 3.39 7.17
CA LEU A 313 -21.47 4.40 7.77
C LEU A 313 -21.91 5.83 7.45
N THR A 314 -22.52 6.05 6.28
CA THR A 314 -23.05 7.36 5.88
C THR A 314 -24.46 7.63 6.40
N ALA A 315 -25.31 6.60 6.55
CA ALA A 315 -26.65 6.74 7.11
C ALA A 315 -26.65 7.10 8.61
N GLY A 316 -25.59 6.72 9.34
CA GLY A 316 -25.41 7.03 10.76
C GLY A 316 -24.78 8.40 11.08
N ARG A 317 -24.54 9.26 10.08
CA ARG A 317 -23.75 10.50 10.22
C ARG A 317 -24.37 11.73 9.58
#